data_AF-A0A183D514-F1
#
_entry.id   AF-A0A183D514-F1
#
_cell.length_a   1.000
_cell.length_b   1.000
_cell.length_c   1.000
_cell.angle_alpha   90.00
_cell.angle_beta   90.00
_cell.angle_gamma   90.00
#
_symmetry.space_group_name_H-M   'P 1'
#
loop_
_entity.id
_entity.type
_entity.pdbx_description
1 polymer ?
#
loop_
_entity_poly.entity_id
_entity_poly.type
_entity_poly.pdbx_seq_one_letter_code
_entity_poly.pdbx_strand_id
1 'polypeptide(L)'
;MKRQNVRTLSLIVCTLTYLLIGAAVFDALESDNEMQQRALVMKVKERLTNKYNISETDYQVLEAIIMRSIPHRAGHQWKFSGAFYFATTVITTIGKISGSVYS
;
A
#
# COMPACT_ATOMS: atom_id res chain seq x y z
N MET A 1 39.66 -5.34 -17.87
CA MET A 1 38.20 -5.48 -18.06
C MET A 1 37.74 -4.49 -19.13
N LYS A 2 36.80 -4.88 -20.01
CA LYS A 2 36.24 -3.96 -21.02
C LYS A 2 35.55 -2.79 -20.32
N ARG A 3 35.75 -1.57 -20.83
CA ARG A 3 35.24 -0.31 -20.24
C ARG A 3 33.72 -0.29 -20.04
N GLN A 4 32.98 -1.04 -20.86
CA GLN A 4 31.53 -1.23 -20.74
C GLN A 4 31.13 -2.06 -19.51
N ASN A 5 31.84 -3.16 -19.24
CA ASN A 5 31.56 -4.03 -18.09
C ASN A 5 31.79 -3.29 -16.76
N VAL A 6 32.80 -2.42 -16.72
CA VAL A 6 33.08 -1.56 -15.55
C VAL A 6 31.94 -0.56 -15.32
N ARG A 7 31.41 0.05 -16.39
CA ARG A 7 30.26 0.97 -16.30
C ARG A 7 29.01 0.27 -15.78
N THR A 8 28.65 -0.88 -16.36
CA THR A 8 27.48 -1.64 -15.92
C THR A 8 27.62 -2.10 -14.46
N LEU A 9 28.78 -2.62 -14.08
CA LEU A 9 29.04 -3.04 -12.70
C LEU A 9 28.96 -1.85 -11.73
N SER A 10 29.50 -0.69 -12.10
CA SER A 10 29.42 0.51 -11.26
C SER A 10 27.99 1.01 -11.06
N LEU A 11 27.14 0.93 -12.09
CA LEU A 11 25.73 1.29 -11.97
C LEU A 11 24.98 0.33 -11.06
N ILE A 12 25.22 -0.98 -11.19
CA ILE A 12 24.61 -1.98 -10.31
C ILE A 12 24.98 -1.71 -8.85
N VAL A 13 26.27 -1.51 -8.57
CA VAL A 13 26.75 -1.23 -7.20
C VAL A 13 26.12 0.06 -6.67
N CYS A 14 26.08 1.13 -7.47
CA CYS A 14 25.48 2.41 -7.09
C CYS A 14 23.97 2.30 -6.81
N THR A 15 23.23 1.55 -7.64
CA THR A 15 21.79 1.34 -7.41
C THR A 15 21.53 0.53 -6.15
N LEU A 16 22.33 -0.51 -5.90
CA LEU A 16 22.20 -1.31 -4.68
C LEU A 16 22.51 -0.48 -3.43
N THR A 17 23.57 0.34 -3.44
CA THR A 17 23.88 1.21 -2.29
C THR A 17 22.80 2.27 -2.09
N TYR A 18 22.25 2.85 -3.16
CA TYR A 18 21.12 3.78 -3.09
C TYR A 18 19.89 3.13 -2.43
N LEU A 19 19.53 1.91 -2.84
CA LEU A 19 18.40 1.18 -2.24
C LEU A 19 18.63 0.85 -0.76
N LEU A 20 19.85 0.45 -0.37
CA LEU A 20 20.18 0.15 1.02
C LEU A 20 20.11 1.39 1.91
N ILE A 21 20.65 2.52 1.45
CA ILE A 21 20.57 3.80 2.16
C ILE A 21 19.10 4.24 2.27
N GLY A 22 18.35 4.17 1.17
CA GLY A 22 16.92 4.48 1.16
C GLY A 22 16.15 3.64 2.17
N ALA A 23 16.39 2.32 2.21
CA ALA A 23 15.75 1.43 3.17
C ALA A 23 16.07 1.80 4.62
N ALA A 24 17.32 2.12 4.93
CA ALA A 24 17.72 2.54 6.28
C ALA A 24 17.08 3.88 6.69
N VAL A 25 16.98 4.83 5.76
CA VAL A 25 16.32 6.12 6.00
C VAL A 25 14.82 5.94 6.20
N PHE A 26 14.14 5.15 5.36
CA PHE A 26 12.72 4.88 5.52
C PHE A 26 12.42 4.14 6.82
N ASP A 27 13.23 3.16 7.20
CA ASP A 27 13.09 2.45 8.47
C ASP A 27 13.21 3.42 9.66
N ALA A 28 14.25 4.26 9.67
CA ALA A 28 14.45 5.24 10.74
C ALA A 28 13.34 6.30 10.85
N LEU A 29 12.65 6.62 9.74
CA LEU A 29 11.61 7.65 9.72
C LEU A 29 10.20 7.10 9.94
N GLU A 30 9.87 5.92 9.39
CA GLU A 30 8.49 5.42 9.35
C GLU A 30 8.23 4.26 10.33
N SER A 31 9.24 3.52 10.78
CA SER A 31 9.05 2.31 11.60
C SER A 31 8.33 2.60 12.92
N ASP A 32 8.73 3.64 13.64
CA ASP A 32 8.08 4.05 14.90
C ASP A 32 6.64 4.51 14.68
N ASN A 33 6.40 5.26 13.60
CA ASN A 33 5.07 5.77 13.25
C ASN A 33 4.12 4.61 12.89
N GLU A 34 4.60 3.64 12.10
CA GLU A 34 3.83 2.43 11.76
C GLU A 34 3.46 1.64 13.04
N MET A 35 4.40 1.46 13.96
CA MET A 35 4.13 0.77 15.23
C MET A 35 3.06 1.49 16.06
N GLN A 36 3.13 2.82 16.16
CA GLN A 36 2.14 3.62 16.89
C GLN A 36 0.76 3.56 16.24
N GLN A 37 0.70 3.68 14.91
CA GLN A 37 -0.55 3.55 14.16
C GLN A 37 -1.17 2.16 14.35
N ARG A 38 -0.36 1.10 14.26
CA ARG A 38 -0.82 -0.27 14.49
C ARG A 38 -1.35 -0.46 15.91
N ALA A 39 -0.65 0.05 16.91
CA ALA A 39 -1.09 0.00 18.31
C ALA A 39 -2.42 0.76 18.54
N LEU A 40 -2.58 1.93 17.92
CA LEU A 40 -3.83 2.70 17.96
C LEU A 40 -4.98 1.91 17.34
N VAL A 41 -4.79 1.35 16.14
CA VAL A 41 -5.81 0.55 15.45
C VAL A 41 -6.21 -0.66 16.30
N MET A 42 -5.24 -1.38 16.87
CA MET A 42 -5.51 -2.51 17.77
C MET A 42 -6.31 -2.09 19.01
N LYS A 43 -5.95 -0.97 19.63
CA LYS A 43 -6.68 -0.42 20.80
C LYS A 43 -8.10 0.02 20.45
N VAL A 44 -8.32 0.57 19.26
CA VAL A 44 -9.66 0.92 18.78
C VAL A 44 -10.47 -0.34 18.49
N LYS A 45 -9.87 -1.32 17.81
CA LYS A 45 -10.47 -2.64 17.56
C LYS A 45 -10.96 -3.28 18.86
N GLU A 46 -10.07 -3.44 19.85
CA GLU A 46 -10.41 -4.04 21.15
C GLU A 46 -11.56 -3.30 21.84
N ARG A 47 -11.51 -1.96 21.88
CA ARG A 47 -12.57 -1.15 22.47
C ARG A 47 -13.92 -1.36 21.77
N LEU A 48 -13.95 -1.45 20.44
CA LEU A 48 -15.17 -1.67 19.67
C LEU A 48 -15.72 -3.08 19.88
N THR A 49 -14.86 -4.09 19.77
CA THR A 49 -15.23 -5.49 19.95
C THR A 49 -15.82 -5.73 21.34
N ASN A 50 -15.19 -5.18 22.38
CA ASN A 50 -15.69 -5.31 23.76
C ASN A 50 -16.97 -4.50 24.00
N LYS A 51 -17.07 -3.27 23.46
CA LYS A 51 -18.25 -2.42 23.65
C LYS A 51 -19.52 -3.00 23.01
N TYR A 52 -19.38 -3.67 21.87
CA TYR A 52 -20.50 -4.22 21.10
C TYR A 52 -20.60 -5.75 21.18
N ASN A 53 -19.77 -6.39 22.01
CA ASN A 53 -19.73 -7.85 22.20
C ASN A 53 -19.64 -8.63 20.87
N ILE A 54 -18.75 -8.17 19.97
CA ILE A 54 -18.57 -8.75 18.64
C ILE A 54 -17.64 -9.99 18.76
N SER A 55 -18.03 -11.12 18.18
CA SER A 55 -17.16 -12.30 18.09
C SER A 55 -15.96 -12.01 17.17
N GLU A 56 -14.82 -12.67 17.41
CA GLU A 56 -13.67 -12.57 16.51
C GLU A 56 -14.02 -12.98 15.07
N THR A 57 -14.87 -14.00 14.90
CA THR A 57 -15.36 -14.44 13.59
C THR A 57 -16.17 -13.37 12.88
N ASP A 58 -17.06 -12.69 13.61
CA ASP A 58 -17.94 -11.66 13.04
C ASP A 58 -17.15 -10.39 12.71
N TYR A 59 -16.13 -10.09 13.52
CA TYR A 59 -15.20 -9.00 13.23
C TYR A 59 -14.43 -9.25 11.92
N GLN A 60 -13.95 -10.48 11.68
CA GLN A 60 -13.26 -10.81 10.43
C GLN A 60 -14.18 -10.67 9.20
N VAL A 61 -15.44 -11.09 9.32
CA VAL A 61 -16.44 -10.90 8.26
C VAL A 61 -16.69 -9.41 8.01
N LEU A 62 -16.86 -8.63 9.08
CA LEU A 62 -17.04 -7.18 8.99
C LEU A 62 -15.84 -6.48 8.34
N GLU A 63 -14.63 -6.85 8.73
CA GLU A 63 -13.38 -6.34 8.15
C GLU A 63 -13.29 -6.65 6.65
N ALA A 64 -13.61 -7.87 6.24
CA ALA A 64 -13.64 -8.25 4.83
C ALA A 64 -14.68 -7.46 4.02
N ILE A 65 -15.89 -7.26 4.57
CA ILE A 65 -16.94 -6.45 3.94
C ILE A 65 -16.49 -5.00 3.80
N ILE A 66 -15.90 -4.42 4.86
CA ILE A 66 -15.40 -3.04 4.84
C ILE A 66 -14.32 -2.91 3.77
N MET A 67 -13.31 -3.78 3.76
CA MET A 67 -12.21 -3.76 2.79
C MET A 67 -12.73 -3.82 1.35
N ARG A 68 -13.73 -4.67 1.07
CA ARG A 68 -14.36 -4.76 -0.25
C ARG A 68 -15.25 -3.55 -0.60
N SER A 69 -15.80 -2.87 0.40
CA SER A 69 -16.67 -1.69 0.21
C SER A 69 -15.91 -0.39 -0.03
N ILE A 70 -14.64 -0.28 0.37
CA ILE A 70 -13.78 0.91 0.17
C ILE A 70 -13.80 1.41 -1.29
N PRO A 71 -13.59 0.57 -2.32
CA PRO A 71 -13.69 1.03 -3.72
C PRO A 71 -15.08 1.54 -4.10
N HIS A 72 -16.13 0.98 -3.52
CA HIS A 72 -17.51 1.36 -3.84
C HIS A 72 -17.84 2.74 -3.25
N ARG A 73 -17.18 3.15 -2.16
CA ARG A 73 -17.31 4.51 -1.59
C ARG A 73 -16.73 5.59 -2.48
N ALA A 74 -15.80 5.27 -3.39
CA ALA A 74 -15.25 6.21 -4.36
C ALA A 74 -16.18 6.47 -5.57
N GLY A 75 -17.38 5.87 -5.60
CA GLY A 75 -18.38 6.02 -6.65
C GLY A 75 -18.25 4.99 -7.79
N HIS A 76 -18.90 5.24 -8.92
CA HIS A 76 -18.87 4.34 -10.08
C HIS A 76 -17.55 4.50 -10.86
N GLN A 77 -16.48 3.87 -10.38
CA GLN A 77 -15.13 3.95 -10.98
C GLN A 77 -15.04 3.43 -12.42
N TRP A 78 -16.00 2.60 -12.86
CA TRP A 78 -16.03 1.99 -14.20
C TRP A 78 -16.95 2.70 -15.20
N LYS A 79 -17.31 3.97 -14.96
CA LYS A 79 -17.89 4.83 -16.02
C LYS A 79 -16.78 5.42 -16.90
N PHE A 80 -17.14 5.95 -18.07
CA PHE A 80 -16.20 6.44 -19.09
C PHE A 80 -15.09 7.34 -18.53
N SER A 81 -15.41 8.30 -17.65
CA SER A 81 -14.42 9.19 -17.03
C SER A 81 -13.40 8.46 -16.14
N GLY A 82 -13.85 7.47 -15.37
CA GLY A 82 -12.98 6.65 -14.53
C GLY A 82 -12.12 5.69 -15.35
N ALA A 83 -12.69 5.09 -16.40
CA ALA A 83 -11.95 4.25 -17.35
C ALA A 83 -10.89 5.06 -18.13
N PHE A 84 -11.22 6.28 -18.54
CA PHE A 84 -10.29 7.20 -19.22
C PHE A 84 -9.13 7.64 -18.30
N TYR A 85 -9.43 7.99 -17.05
CA TYR A 85 -8.41 8.28 -16.04
C TYR A 85 -7.50 7.07 -15.80
N PHE A 86 -8.08 5.88 -15.62
CA PHE A 86 -7.34 4.64 -15.46
C PHE A 86 -6.38 4.39 -16.63
N ALA A 87 -6.87 4.47 -17.88
CA ALA A 87 -6.03 4.30 -19.07
C ALA A 87 -4.86 5.29 -19.11
N THR A 88 -5.09 6.55 -18.72
CA THR A 88 -4.03 7.56 -18.63
C THR A 88 -2.99 7.19 -17.58
N THR A 89 -3.39 6.72 -16.39
CA THR A 89 -2.45 6.28 -15.34
C THR A 89 -1.60 5.06 -15.76
N VAL A 90 -2.13 4.20 -16.61
CA VAL A 90 -1.40 3.05 -17.18
C VAL A 90 -0.38 3.52 -18.21
N ILE A 91 -0.79 4.34 -19.19
CA ILE A 91 0.09 4.84 -20.25
C ILE A 91 1.21 5.71 -19.69
N THR A 92 0.92 6.52 -18.67
CA THR A 92 1.91 7.39 -17.99
C THR A 92 2.76 6.65 -16.95
N THR A 93 2.56 5.35 -16.77
CA THR A 93 3.28 4.51 -15.78
C THR A 93 3.13 4.96 -14.32
N ILE A 94 2.12 5.77 -14.00
CA ILE A 94 1.83 6.25 -12.64
C ILE A 94 1.26 5.11 -11.77
N GLY A 95 0.31 4.34 -12.31
CA GLY A 95 -0.20 3.13 -11.64
C GLY A 95 -0.93 3.34 -10.31
N LYS A 96 -1.71 4.42 -10.14
CA LYS A 96 -2.52 4.62 -8.91
C LYS A 96 -3.73 3.69 -8.92
N ILE A 97 -3.60 2.50 -8.31
CA ILE A 97 -4.71 1.57 -8.10
C ILE A 97 -5.53 2.04 -6.90
N SER A 98 -6.48 2.97 -7.13
CA SER A 98 -7.51 3.24 -6.13
C SER A 98 -8.52 2.09 -6.09
N GLY A 99 -8.19 1.03 -5.35
CA GLY A 99 -9.16 0.13 -4.72
C GLY A 99 -9.74 -1.04 -5.51
N SER A 100 -9.27 -1.43 -6.70
CA SER A 100 -9.96 -2.49 -7.45
C SER A 100 -9.06 -3.36 -8.33
N VAL A 101 -8.17 -4.18 -7.75
CA VAL A 101 -7.66 -5.40 -8.44
C VAL A 101 -7.23 -6.47 -7.42
N TYR A 102 -8.15 -6.94 -6.57
CA TYR A 102 -8.06 -8.28 -5.99
C TYR A 102 -9.47 -8.85 -6.01
N SER A 103 -9.85 -9.38 -7.18
CA SER A 103 -10.92 -10.36 -7.34
C SER A 103 -10.27 -11.74 -7.37
#